data_AF-A0A239EEP4-F1
#
_entry.id   AF-A0A239EEP4-F1
#
_cell.length_a   1.000
_cell.length_b   1.000
_cell.length_c   1.000
_cell.angle_alpha   90.00
_cell.angle_beta   90.00
_cell.angle_gamma   90.00
#
_symmetry.space_group_name_H-M   'P 1'
#
loop_
_entity.id
_entity.type
_entity.pdbx_description
1 polymer ?
#
loop_
_entity_poly.entity_id
_entity_poly.type
_entity_poly.pdbx_seq_one_letter_code
_entity_poly.pdbx_strand_id
1 'polypeptide(L)'
;MTTHMRRYPNPLRESSHDLAWQDDALCAQVGQEIFYSDDFQDQQDAIEICRHCPVVNQCLEMSIKRPGDICNGIWAGTLPSDRIKIMRTTERRNKPLKWAIEQLAAISKQRRRV
;
A
#
# COMPACT_ATOMS: atom_id res chain seq x y z
N MET A 1 0.56 -30.91 -3.27
CA MET A 1 1.36 -29.67 -3.37
C MET A 1 0.51 -28.53 -2.81
N THR A 2 0.50 -28.39 -1.49
CA THR A 2 -0.34 -27.41 -0.79
C THR A 2 0.35 -26.07 -0.80
N THR A 3 -0.10 -25.17 -1.68
CA THR A 3 0.23 -23.75 -1.63
C THR A 3 -0.14 -23.25 -0.25
N HIS A 4 0.88 -22.95 0.56
CA HIS A 4 0.74 -22.36 1.87
C HIS A 4 0.12 -20.97 1.66
N MET A 5 -1.21 -20.90 1.66
CA MET A 5 -1.94 -19.63 1.75
C MET A 5 -1.30 -18.88 2.92
N ARG A 6 -0.70 -17.73 2.63
CA ARG A 6 -0.16 -16.84 3.66
C ARG A 6 -1.30 -16.63 4.66
N ARG A 7 -1.12 -17.11 5.89
CA ARG A 7 -2.02 -16.85 7.01
C ARG A 7 -2.13 -15.33 7.13
N TYR A 8 -3.21 -14.75 6.63
CA TYR A 8 -3.59 -13.42 7.05
C TYR A 8 -4.03 -13.51 8.51
N PRO A 9 -3.62 -12.55 9.35
CA PRO A 9 -4.13 -12.47 10.70
C PRO A 9 -5.65 -12.37 10.66
N ASN A 10 -6.29 -13.08 11.60
CA ASN A 10 -7.74 -13.16 11.74
C ASN A 10 -8.35 -11.74 11.83
N PRO A 11 -9.28 -11.35 10.92
CA PRO A 11 -9.88 -10.02 10.90
C PRO A 11 -10.68 -9.67 12.17
N LEU A 12 -10.99 -10.67 13.01
CA LEU A 12 -11.74 -10.48 14.26
C LEU A 12 -10.90 -10.01 15.46
N ARG A 13 -9.58 -9.77 15.28
CA ARG A 13 -8.68 -9.41 16.38
C ARG A 13 -8.14 -7.97 16.30
N GLU A 14 -8.48 -7.23 15.26
CA GLU A 14 -8.18 -5.79 15.19
C GLU A 14 -9.29 -5.01 15.87
N SER A 15 -8.94 -4.09 16.76
CA SER A 15 -9.94 -3.18 17.30
C SER A 15 -10.35 -2.21 16.19
N SER A 16 -11.63 -1.84 16.09
CA SER A 16 -12.10 -0.85 15.11
C SER A 16 -11.32 0.48 15.15
N HIS A 17 -10.60 0.77 16.24
CA HIS A 17 -9.73 1.94 16.37
C HIS A 17 -8.48 1.89 15.49
N ASP A 18 -7.93 0.71 15.17
CA ASP A 18 -6.72 0.57 14.33
C ASP A 18 -6.98 0.89 12.85
N LEU A 19 -8.25 0.99 12.45
CA LEU A 19 -8.70 1.31 11.11
C LEU A 19 -9.44 2.64 11.01
N ALA A 20 -9.55 3.41 12.10
CA ALA A 20 -10.26 4.71 12.10
C ALA A 20 -9.68 5.72 11.08
N TRP A 21 -8.41 5.60 10.73
CA TRP A 21 -7.79 6.42 9.69
C TRP A 21 -8.37 6.16 8.28
N GLN A 22 -9.04 5.03 8.05
CA GLN A 22 -9.64 4.74 6.74
C GLN A 22 -10.80 5.67 6.41
N ASP A 23 -11.48 6.22 7.43
CA ASP A 23 -12.60 7.15 7.25
C ASP A 23 -12.16 8.46 6.58
N ASP A 24 -10.89 8.85 6.76
CA ASP A 24 -10.28 10.04 6.17
C ASP A 24 -9.61 9.76 4.80
N ALA A 25 -9.75 8.54 4.25
CA ALA A 25 -9.10 8.16 3.01
C ALA A 25 -9.84 8.71 1.78
N LEU A 26 -9.11 9.43 0.90
CA LEU A 26 -9.69 9.98 -0.34
C LEU A 26 -10.21 8.91 -1.29
N CYS A 27 -9.69 7.68 -1.25
CA CYS A 27 -10.19 6.59 -2.09
C CYS A 27 -11.65 6.22 -1.80
N ALA A 28 -12.12 6.41 -0.56
CA ALA A 28 -13.53 6.22 -0.22
C ALA A 28 -14.45 7.28 -0.86
N GLN A 29 -13.89 8.43 -1.25
CA GLN A 29 -14.62 9.55 -1.84
C GLN A 29 -14.64 9.50 -3.38
N VAL A 30 -13.54 9.06 -3.99
CA VAL A 30 -13.39 9.02 -5.46
C VAL A 30 -13.95 7.73 -6.07
N GLY A 31 -13.97 6.63 -5.32
CA GLY A 31 -14.26 5.30 -5.83
C GLY A 31 -13.00 4.43 -5.87
N GLN A 32 -13.16 3.13 -5.62
CA GLN A 32 -12.02 2.20 -5.48
C GLN A 32 -11.57 1.62 -6.82
N GLU A 33 -12.40 1.65 -7.85
CA GLU A 33 -12.17 1.05 -9.17
C GLU A 33 -10.89 1.55 -9.83
N ILE A 34 -10.60 2.86 -9.76
CA ILE A 34 -9.41 3.47 -10.37
C ILE A 34 -8.11 2.93 -9.75
N PHE A 35 -8.13 2.53 -8.48
CA PHE A 35 -6.95 2.01 -7.77
C PHE A 35 -6.61 0.57 -8.15
N TYR A 36 -7.51 -0.14 -8.82
CA TYR A 36 -7.33 -1.52 -9.28
C TYR A 36 -7.33 -1.64 -10.81
N SER A 37 -7.29 -0.51 -11.52
CA SER A 37 -7.25 -0.49 -12.98
C SER A 37 -5.86 -0.90 -13.51
N ASP A 38 -5.87 -1.59 -14.64
CA ASP A 38 -4.66 -1.90 -15.42
C ASP A 38 -4.33 -0.77 -16.43
N ASP A 39 -5.25 0.18 -16.63
CA ASP A 39 -5.04 1.31 -17.53
C ASP A 39 -4.00 2.28 -16.97
N PHE A 40 -3.03 2.65 -17.80
CA PHE A 40 -1.91 3.49 -17.36
C PHE A 40 -2.37 4.88 -16.88
N GLN A 41 -3.38 5.47 -17.52
CA GLN A 41 -3.90 6.77 -17.13
C GLN A 41 -4.57 6.70 -15.75
N ASP A 42 -5.44 5.72 -15.53
CA ASP A 42 -6.06 5.46 -14.24
C ASP A 42 -5.01 5.20 -13.15
N GLN A 43 -3.93 4.50 -13.47
CA GLN A 43 -2.83 4.29 -12.54
C GLN A 43 -2.11 5.59 -12.17
N GLN A 44 -1.92 6.51 -13.11
CA GLN A 44 -1.35 7.83 -12.81
C GLN A 44 -2.31 8.65 -11.94
N ASP A 45 -3.59 8.65 -12.28
CA ASP A 45 -4.63 9.40 -11.57
C ASP A 45 -4.80 8.88 -10.14
N ALA A 46 -4.83 7.55 -9.94
CA ALA A 46 -4.86 6.91 -8.62
C ALA A 46 -3.60 7.21 -7.79
N ILE A 47 -2.41 7.23 -8.41
CA ILE A 47 -1.18 7.67 -7.73
C ILE A 47 -1.31 9.14 -7.31
N GLU A 48 -1.89 10.00 -8.14
CA GLU A 48 -2.07 11.43 -7.85
C GLU A 48 -3.05 11.67 -6.70
N ILE A 49 -4.17 10.96 -6.68
CA ILE A 49 -5.13 10.99 -5.56
C ILE A 49 -4.45 10.52 -4.27
N CYS A 50 -3.69 9.42 -4.33
CA CYS A 50 -2.95 8.91 -3.18
C CYS A 50 -1.97 9.93 -2.59
N ARG A 51 -1.34 10.79 -3.41
CA ARG A 51 -0.39 11.81 -2.93
C ARG A 51 -1.04 12.88 -2.07
N HIS A 52 -2.29 13.21 -2.38
CA HIS A 52 -3.09 14.20 -1.67
C HIS A 52 -3.85 13.61 -0.47
N CYS A 53 -3.81 12.28 -0.32
CA CYS A 53 -4.52 11.59 0.74
C CYS A 53 -3.90 11.89 2.12
N PRO A 54 -4.66 12.40 3.10
CA PRO A 54 -4.13 12.79 4.41
C PRO A 54 -3.59 11.59 5.21
N VAL A 55 -4.08 10.38 4.89
CA VAL A 55 -3.74 9.13 5.58
C VAL A 55 -2.75 8.25 4.81
N VAL A 56 -2.02 8.84 3.85
CA VAL A 56 -1.05 8.13 3.00
C VAL A 56 0.02 7.38 3.81
N ASN A 57 0.45 7.91 4.97
CA ASN A 57 1.47 7.29 5.80
C ASN A 57 0.93 6.05 6.53
N GLN A 58 -0.27 6.15 7.11
CA GLN A 58 -0.97 5.04 7.77
C GLN A 58 -1.29 3.94 6.76
N CYS A 59 -1.78 4.33 5.58
CA CYS A 59 -2.03 3.43 4.45
C CYS A 59 -0.75 2.67 4.05
N LEU A 60 0.40 3.37 3.95
CA LEU A 60 1.68 2.76 3.61
C LEU A 60 2.12 1.74 4.65
N GLU A 61 2.09 2.13 5.92
CA GLU A 61 2.51 1.27 7.03
C GLU A 61 1.66 -0.01 7.07
N MET A 62 0.34 0.14 6.88
CA MET A 62 -0.58 -1.00 6.82
C MET A 62 -0.33 -1.90 5.61
N SER A 63 -0.06 -1.34 4.43
CA SER A 63 0.22 -2.12 3.22
C SER A 63 1.46 -3.01 3.34
N ILE A 64 2.43 -2.62 4.17
CA ILE A 64 3.69 -3.35 4.36
C ILE A 64 3.56 -4.34 5.54
N LYS A 65 2.91 -3.92 6.64
CA LYS A 65 2.63 -4.82 7.79
C LYS A 65 1.70 -5.96 7.40
N ARG A 66 0.76 -5.71 6.48
CA ARG A 66 -0.26 -6.66 6.03
C ARG A 66 -0.25 -6.72 4.50
N PRO A 67 0.78 -7.34 3.91
CA PRO A 67 1.01 -7.34 2.47
C PRO A 67 0.06 -8.31 1.74
N GLY A 68 -1.17 -8.43 2.18
CA GLY A 68 -2.10 -9.40 1.66
C GLY A 68 -2.76 -9.02 0.36
N ASP A 69 -4.08 -8.96 0.37
CA ASP A 69 -4.87 -8.38 -0.73
C ASP A 69 -4.48 -6.91 -1.00
N ILE A 70 -3.84 -6.27 -0.01
CA ILE A 70 -3.24 -4.92 -0.06
C ILE A 70 -1.99 -4.84 -0.97
N CYS A 71 -1.48 -5.99 -1.45
CA CYS A 71 -0.45 -5.97 -2.49
C CYS A 71 -1.01 -5.71 -3.89
N ASN A 72 -2.31 -5.86 -4.12
CA ASN A 72 -2.92 -5.58 -5.43
C ASN A 72 -3.31 -4.11 -5.52
N GLY A 73 -3.29 -3.54 -6.73
CA GLY A 73 -3.66 -2.13 -6.95
C GLY A 73 -2.68 -1.11 -6.36
N ILE A 74 -3.06 0.16 -6.41
CA ILE A 74 -2.27 1.30 -5.94
C ILE A 74 -2.61 1.61 -4.49
N TRP A 75 -1.58 1.60 -3.65
CA TRP A 75 -1.71 1.89 -2.22
C TRP A 75 -0.62 2.88 -1.80
N ALA A 76 -1.00 3.92 -1.05
CA ALA A 76 -0.10 4.95 -0.58
C ALA A 76 0.82 5.58 -1.66
N GLY A 77 0.34 5.64 -2.91
CA GLY A 77 1.11 6.15 -4.05
C GLY A 77 2.19 5.18 -4.58
N THR A 78 2.10 3.91 -4.23
CA THR A 78 3.02 2.84 -4.66
C THR A 78 2.29 1.79 -5.49
N LEU A 79 3.00 1.20 -6.46
CA LEU A 79 2.51 0.10 -7.28
C LEU A 79 2.78 -1.25 -6.59
N PRO A 80 2.06 -2.32 -6.96
CA PRO A 80 2.34 -3.68 -6.50
C PRO A 80 3.82 -4.08 -6.69
N SER A 81 4.38 -3.71 -7.84
CA SER A 81 5.76 -3.99 -8.23
C SER A 81 6.79 -3.34 -7.30
N ASP A 82 6.54 -2.09 -6.87
CA ASP A 82 7.40 -1.38 -5.92
C ASP A 82 7.45 -2.11 -4.58
N ARG A 83 6.27 -2.48 -4.06
CA ARG A 83 6.13 -3.20 -2.79
C ARG A 83 6.80 -4.56 -2.85
N ILE A 84 6.54 -5.35 -3.89
CA ILE A 84 7.17 -6.68 -4.08
C ILE A 84 8.70 -6.57 -4.15
N LYS A 85 9.22 -5.59 -4.90
CA LYS A 85 10.68 -5.37 -5.03
C LYS A 85 11.31 -5.04 -3.67
N ILE A 86 10.69 -4.15 -2.90
CA ILE A 86 11.19 -3.75 -1.58
C ILE A 86 11.07 -4.88 -0.57
N MET A 87 9.95 -5.62 -0.55
CA MET A 87 9.77 -6.79 0.32
C MET A 87 10.83 -7.87 0.05
N ARG A 88 11.03 -8.25 -1.22
CA ARG A 88 12.08 -9.20 -1.60
C ARG A 88 13.48 -8.73 -1.22
N THR A 89 13.74 -7.43 -1.36
CA THR A 89 15.03 -6.84 -0.96
C THR A 89 15.21 -6.87 0.56
N THR A 90 14.14 -6.58 1.29
CA THR A 90 14.10 -6.59 2.76
C THR A 90 14.40 -7.98 3.29
N GLU A 91 13.73 -9.01 2.75
CA GLU A 91 13.97 -10.42 3.08
C GLU A 91 15.40 -10.86 2.74
N ARG A 92 15.85 -10.64 1.50
CA ARG A 92 17.20 -11.06 1.05
C ARG A 92 18.34 -10.41 1.83
N ARG A 93 18.15 -9.17 2.27
CA ARG A 93 19.18 -8.37 2.96
C ARG A 93 18.92 -8.26 4.47
N ASN A 94 17.96 -9.02 4.98
CA ASN A 94 17.54 -9.03 6.39
C ASN A 94 17.35 -7.61 6.98
N LYS A 95 16.71 -6.72 6.22
CA LYS A 95 16.47 -5.33 6.62
C LYS A 95 15.25 -5.22 7.53
N PRO A 96 15.21 -4.23 8.44
CA PRO A 96 14.04 -4.02 9.29
C PRO A 96 12.86 -3.47 8.48
N LEU A 97 11.63 -3.71 8.96
CA LEU A 97 10.39 -3.21 8.34
C LEU A 97 10.39 -1.70 8.12
N LYS A 98 10.98 -0.94 9.05
CA LYS A 98 11.11 0.52 8.93
C LYS A 98 11.83 0.94 7.64
N TRP A 99 12.84 0.16 7.21
CA TRP A 99 13.58 0.44 5.99
C TRP A 99 12.67 0.31 4.77
N ALA A 100 11.79 -0.70 4.74
CA ALA A 100 10.83 -0.85 3.65
C ALA A 100 9.84 0.33 3.58
N ILE A 101 9.34 0.77 4.75
CA ILE A 101 8.45 1.93 4.88
C ILE A 101 9.15 3.20 4.36
N GLU A 102 10.37 3.48 4.80
CA GLU A 102 11.15 4.65 4.38
C GLU A 102 11.39 4.66 2.85
N GLN A 103 11.74 3.51 2.26
CA GLN A 103 12.02 3.40 0.84
C GLN A 103 10.76 3.55 -0.02
N LEU A 104 9.64 2.95 0.40
CA LEU A 104 8.38 3.09 -0.33
C LEU A 104 7.80 4.50 -0.20
N ALA A 105 7.96 5.14 0.96
CA ALA A 105 7.63 6.55 1.14
C ALA A 105 8.46 7.44 0.21
N ALA A 106 9.74 7.12 -0.01
CA ALA A 106 10.59 7.82 -0.96
C ALA A 106 10.11 7.64 -2.41
N ILE A 107 9.68 6.43 -2.81
CA ILE A 107 9.10 6.18 -4.15
C ILE A 107 7.82 7.01 -4.35
N SER A 108 6.91 6.96 -3.37
CA SER A 108 5.67 7.74 -3.36
C SER A 108 5.94 9.26 -3.48
N LYS A 109 7.02 9.75 -2.83
CA LYS A 109 7.48 11.16 -2.96
C LYS A 109 8.14 11.48 -4.29
N GLN A 110 8.92 10.58 -4.86
CA GLN A 110 9.67 10.84 -6.09
C GLN A 110 8.77 10.97 -7.31
N ARG A 111 7.64 10.26 -7.33
CA ARG A 111 6.65 10.43 -8.40
C ARG A 111 5.96 11.80 -8.36
N ARG A 112 6.03 12.56 -7.25
CA ARG A 112 5.46 13.93 -7.09
C ARG A 112 6.17 15.01 -7.91
N ARG A 113 7.32 14.72 -8.51
CA ARG A 113 8.05 15.69 -9.34
C ARG A 113 7.62 15.53 -10.79
N VAL A 114 6.59 16.29 -11.18
CA VAL A 114 6.29 16.66 -12.56
C VAL A 114 6.16 18.17 -12.61
#